data_AF-A0A2U1VZJ4-F1
#
_entry.id   AF-A0A2U1VZJ4-F1
#
_cell.length_a   1.000
_cell.length_b   1.000
_cell.length_c   1.000
_cell.angle_alpha   90.00
_cell.angle_beta   90.00
_cell.angle_gamma   90.00
#
_symmetry.space_group_name_H-M   'P 1'
#
loop_
_entity.id
_entity.type
_entity.pdbx_description
1 polymer ?
#
loop_
_entity_poly.entity_id
_entity_poly.type
_entity_poly.pdbx_seq_one_letter_code
_entity_poly.pdbx_strand_id
1 'polypeptide(L)'
;MSILLPEHRQIELYTKKKVLAVVEDPEGELAAAGEIIEGLARTFTTLDAALGDPVDPADPMAGWRKYLALPRKSGVDKLTAEIYRTLRIFQVATAHPTGRIDSRNGLAKASSTVDQTALSIRVTRAGRGLLDAAVAYRLAADTQVYPEAYVEAMLCRYWADIVAEIRWYYDEDRVLFQFRDEYRMNRHFRFDCDNPRFSIGGGKLHFSIGEKYADPARYPIDFFVIEDGLLHIVPVEALTGSAIALDRLPRWRARVADGVTLPAAFRPRFTREEMTPGLPMT
;
A
#
# COMPACT_ATOMS: atom_id res chain seq x y z
N MET A 1 -0.83 -3.49 28.22
CA MET A 1 -0.77 -4.32 26.99
C MET A 1 -2.01 -3.97 26.18
N SER A 2 -1.88 -3.15 25.13
CA SER A 2 -3.04 -2.81 24.29
C SER A 2 -3.39 -4.04 23.46
N ILE A 3 -4.61 -4.55 23.61
CA ILE A 3 -5.12 -5.59 22.71
C ILE A 3 -5.16 -4.96 21.31
N LEU A 4 -4.36 -5.49 20.38
CA LEU A 4 -4.48 -5.17 18.97
C LEU A 4 -5.79 -5.78 18.48
N LEU A 5 -6.83 -4.95 18.38
CA LEU A 5 -8.08 -5.35 17.74
C LEU A 5 -7.83 -5.58 16.24
N PRO A 6 -8.61 -6.46 15.58
CA PRO A 6 -8.53 -6.63 14.14
C PRO A 6 -8.71 -5.29 13.41
N GLU A 7 -7.99 -5.10 12.31
CA GLU A 7 -8.29 -3.99 11.39
C GLU A 7 -9.66 -4.24 10.74
N HIS A 8 -10.61 -3.34 11.00
CA HIS A 8 -11.93 -3.40 10.39
C HIS A 8 -11.99 -2.49 9.15
N ARG A 9 -12.63 -2.99 8.10
CA ARG A 9 -12.88 -2.25 6.87
C ARG A 9 -14.34 -2.26 6.52
N GLN A 10 -14.81 -1.12 6.02
CA GLN A 10 -16.20 -1.00 5.62
C GLN A 10 -16.37 -1.54 4.20
N ILE A 11 -17.08 -2.65 4.08
CA ILE A 11 -17.57 -3.15 2.80
C ILE A 11 -19.04 -2.79 2.64
N GLU A 12 -19.39 -2.16 1.53
CA GLU A 12 -20.78 -1.94 1.15
C GLU A 12 -21.20 -3.11 0.25
N LEU A 13 -21.94 -4.06 0.82
CA LEU A 13 -22.45 -5.21 0.06
C LEU A 13 -23.59 -4.81 -0.88
N TYR A 14 -24.36 -3.78 -0.50
CA TYR A 14 -25.49 -3.25 -1.25
C TYR A 14 -25.85 -1.86 -0.72
N THR A 15 -26.41 -1.02 -1.60
CA THR A 15 -26.88 0.32 -1.25
C THR A 15 -28.20 0.21 -0.50
N LYS A 16 -28.16 0.34 0.82
CA LYS A 16 -29.34 0.48 1.69
C LYS A 16 -29.24 1.71 2.57
N LYS A 17 -30.39 2.20 3.03
CA LYS A 17 -30.42 3.20 4.11
C LYS A 17 -29.78 2.60 5.37
N LYS A 18 -28.98 3.42 6.07
CA LYS A 18 -28.46 3.06 7.39
C LYS A 18 -29.64 2.90 8.35
N VAL A 19 -29.69 1.78 9.07
CA VAL A 19 -30.78 1.44 10.01
C VAL A 19 -30.35 1.70 11.46
N LEU A 20 -29.04 1.76 11.72
CA LEU A 20 -28.50 2.01 13.05
C LEU A 20 -28.51 3.51 13.33
N ALA A 21 -29.10 3.90 14.47
CA ALA A 21 -28.95 5.22 15.04
C ALA A 21 -27.58 5.33 15.71
N VAL A 22 -26.92 6.47 15.53
CA VAL A 22 -25.65 6.83 16.18
C VAL A 22 -25.88 8.16 16.89
N VAL A 23 -25.30 8.33 18.07
CA VAL A 23 -25.35 9.61 18.80
C VAL A 23 -24.66 10.68 17.97
N GLU A 24 -25.32 11.82 17.79
CA GLU A 24 -24.74 12.96 17.08
C GLU A 24 -23.72 13.67 17.98
N ASP A 25 -22.53 13.89 17.46
CA ASP A 25 -21.45 14.67 18.10
C ASP A 25 -20.77 15.56 17.06
N PRO A 26 -21.39 16.68 16.66
CA PRO A 26 -20.88 17.52 15.58
C PRO A 26 -19.49 18.12 15.86
N GLU A 27 -19.23 18.50 17.12
CA GLU A 27 -17.94 19.07 17.54
C GLU A 27 -16.83 18.02 17.52
N GLY A 28 -17.09 16.84 18.09
CA GLY A 28 -16.15 15.72 18.03
C GLY A 28 -15.91 15.22 16.61
N GLU A 29 -16.96 15.18 15.77
CA GLU A 29 -16.85 14.82 14.36
C GLU A 29 -15.97 15.82 13.58
N LEU A 30 -16.12 17.12 13.82
CA LEU A 30 -15.32 18.15 13.17
C LEU A 30 -13.86 18.11 13.66
N ALA A 31 -13.63 17.94 14.96
CA ALA A 31 -12.29 17.81 15.52
C ALA A 31 -11.56 16.59 14.93
N ALA A 32 -12.22 15.43 14.89
CA ALA A 32 -11.68 14.23 14.29
C ALA A 32 -11.39 14.39 12.78
N ALA A 33 -12.24 15.12 12.06
CA ALA A 33 -11.98 15.46 10.67
C ALA A 33 -10.72 16.34 10.55
N GLY A 34 -10.59 17.38 11.39
CA GLY A 34 -9.37 18.21 11.47
C GLY A 34 -8.10 17.38 11.63
N GLU A 35 -8.06 16.50 12.63
CA GLU A 35 -6.91 15.61 12.87
C GLU A 35 -6.56 14.72 11.67
N ILE A 36 -7.59 14.20 10.97
CA ILE A 36 -7.40 13.39 9.77
C ILE A 36 -6.76 14.22 8.65
N ILE A 37 -7.32 15.39 8.35
CA ILE A 37 -6.88 16.21 7.24
C ILE A 37 -5.48 16.79 7.49
N GLU A 38 -5.21 17.26 8.70
CA GLU A 38 -3.87 17.72 9.09
C GLU A 38 -2.83 16.59 9.05
N GLY A 39 -3.21 15.38 9.47
CA GLY A 39 -2.37 14.20 9.33
C GLY A 39 -1.99 13.93 7.88
N LEU A 40 -2.97 13.97 6.97
CA LEU A 40 -2.76 13.76 5.54
C LEU A 40 -1.96 14.88 4.87
N ALA A 41 -2.12 16.12 5.33
CA ALA A 41 -1.28 17.24 4.90
C ALA A 41 0.21 17.02 5.29
N ARG A 42 0.49 16.51 6.50
CA ARG A 42 1.86 16.13 6.88
C ARG A 42 2.41 14.97 6.06
N THR A 43 1.56 13.98 5.77
CA THR A 43 1.91 12.86 4.88
C THR A 43 2.21 13.33 3.47
N PHE A 44 1.45 14.31 2.95
CA PHE A 44 1.78 15.01 1.70
C PHE A 44 3.16 15.63 1.76
N THR A 45 3.47 16.46 2.75
CA THR A 45 4.77 17.14 2.88
C THR A 45 5.93 16.14 2.91
N THR A 46 5.74 15.00 3.59
CA THR A 46 6.74 13.93 3.67
C THR A 46 6.99 13.30 2.30
N LEU A 47 5.93 12.95 1.58
CA LEU A 47 6.04 12.41 0.22
C LEU A 47 6.63 13.46 -0.74
N ASP A 48 6.20 14.71 -0.62
CA ASP A 48 6.61 15.81 -1.48
C ASP A 48 8.12 16.07 -1.39
N ALA A 49 8.66 16.15 -0.17
CA ALA A 49 10.09 16.31 0.07
C ALA A 49 10.92 15.12 -0.46
N ALA A 50 10.36 13.90 -0.41
CA ALA A 50 11.03 12.72 -0.94
C ALA A 50 11.05 12.65 -2.48
N LEU A 51 10.13 13.36 -3.15
CA LEU A 51 10.01 13.42 -4.60
C LEU A 51 10.78 14.60 -5.23
N GLY A 52 11.70 15.22 -4.48
CA GLY A 52 12.53 16.34 -4.92
C GLY A 52 12.24 17.63 -4.15
N ASP A 53 12.54 18.77 -4.75
CA ASP A 53 12.38 20.08 -4.09
C ASP A 53 10.94 20.28 -3.60
N PRO A 54 10.74 20.63 -2.31
CA PRO A 54 9.41 20.86 -1.77
C PRO A 54 8.65 21.93 -2.54
N VAL A 55 7.34 21.75 -2.67
CA VAL A 55 6.48 22.75 -3.32
C VAL A 55 6.46 24.02 -2.50
N ASP A 56 6.51 25.17 -3.19
CA ASP A 56 6.30 26.46 -2.55
C ASP A 56 4.84 26.57 -2.10
N PRO A 57 4.55 26.66 -0.78
CA PRO A 57 3.18 26.77 -0.29
C PRO A 57 2.53 28.11 -0.67
N ALA A 58 3.30 29.13 -1.07
CA ALA A 58 2.76 30.40 -1.54
C ALA A 58 2.20 30.31 -2.97
N ASP A 59 2.69 29.37 -3.79
CA ASP A 59 2.16 29.12 -5.12
C ASP A 59 1.11 28.01 -5.07
N PRO A 60 -0.17 28.34 -5.25
CA PRO A 60 -1.24 27.39 -5.06
C PRO A 60 -1.33 26.34 -6.19
N MET A 61 -0.60 26.54 -7.29
CA MET A 61 -0.46 25.62 -8.42
C MET A 61 0.82 24.79 -8.39
N ALA A 62 1.76 25.05 -7.47
CA ALA A 62 3.04 24.33 -7.41
C ALA A 62 2.86 22.82 -7.27
N GLY A 63 1.94 22.37 -6.39
CA GLY A 63 1.61 20.95 -6.24
C GLY A 63 1.04 20.31 -7.51
N TRP A 64 0.27 21.06 -8.31
CA TRP A 64 -0.23 20.54 -9.59
C TRP A 64 0.89 20.36 -10.61
N ARG A 65 1.72 21.39 -10.77
CA ARG A 65 2.84 21.34 -11.72
C ARG A 65 3.83 20.25 -11.37
N LYS A 66 4.12 20.05 -10.08
CA LYS A 66 4.95 18.94 -9.63
C LYS A 66 4.31 17.59 -9.95
N TYR A 67 3.01 17.40 -9.67
CA TYR A 67 2.29 16.18 -10.06
C TYR A 67 2.41 15.87 -11.57
N LEU A 68 2.26 16.88 -12.43
CA LEU A 68 2.40 16.73 -13.89
C LEU A 68 3.83 16.39 -14.31
N ALA A 69 4.83 16.82 -13.55
CA ALA A 69 6.24 16.54 -13.79
C ALA A 69 6.72 15.19 -13.18
N LEU A 70 5.92 14.54 -12.32
CA LEU A 70 6.32 13.27 -11.71
C LEU A 70 6.54 12.18 -12.78
N PRO A 71 7.56 11.32 -12.63
CA PRO A 71 7.77 10.18 -13.51
C PRO A 71 6.53 9.29 -13.64
N ARG A 72 6.37 8.65 -14.80
CA ARG A 72 5.31 7.66 -15.08
C ARG A 72 5.85 6.43 -15.82
N LYS A 73 7.14 6.11 -15.58
CA LYS A 73 7.85 5.09 -16.36
C LYS A 73 7.48 3.68 -15.89
N SER A 74 7.27 3.50 -14.59
CA SER A 74 6.84 2.22 -14.00
C SER A 74 5.45 2.26 -13.38
N GLY A 75 4.93 1.10 -12.96
CA GLY A 75 3.70 1.02 -12.18
C GLY A 75 3.84 1.68 -10.81
N VAL A 76 5.00 1.52 -10.16
CA VAL A 76 5.34 2.20 -8.90
C VAL A 76 5.28 3.71 -9.06
N ASP A 77 5.85 4.26 -10.13
CA ASP A 77 5.80 5.68 -10.44
C ASP A 77 4.35 6.19 -10.57
N LYS A 78 3.53 5.47 -11.35
CA LYS A 78 2.13 5.83 -11.60
C LYS A 78 1.31 5.81 -10.30
N LEU A 79 1.47 4.78 -9.48
CA LEU A 79 0.80 4.67 -8.18
C LEU A 79 1.25 5.79 -7.23
N THR A 80 2.56 6.07 -7.16
CA THR A 80 3.11 7.14 -6.34
C THR A 80 2.53 8.50 -6.74
N ALA A 81 2.42 8.77 -8.03
CA ALA A 81 1.86 10.03 -8.52
C ALA A 81 0.36 10.19 -8.22
N GLU A 82 -0.45 9.12 -8.27
CA GLU A 82 -1.87 9.22 -7.91
C GLU A 82 -2.07 9.34 -6.39
N ILE A 83 -1.21 8.71 -5.58
CA ILE A 83 -1.15 8.95 -4.12
C ILE A 83 -0.81 10.41 -3.85
N TYR A 84 0.22 10.95 -4.52
CA TYR A 84 0.60 12.36 -4.41
C TYR A 84 -0.55 13.31 -4.78
N ARG A 85 -1.20 13.07 -5.91
CA ARG A 85 -2.34 13.87 -6.39
C ARG A 85 -3.49 13.87 -5.38
N THR A 86 -3.76 12.72 -4.77
CA THR A 86 -4.78 12.57 -3.74
C THR A 86 -4.42 13.37 -2.50
N LEU A 87 -3.17 13.23 -2.04
CA LEU A 87 -2.66 13.91 -0.85
C LEU A 87 -2.63 15.44 -0.99
N ARG A 88 -2.34 15.93 -2.20
CA ARG A 88 -2.31 17.37 -2.53
C ARG A 88 -3.60 18.09 -2.13
N ILE A 89 -4.77 17.46 -2.29
CA ILE A 89 -6.06 18.09 -1.97
C ILE A 89 -6.14 18.43 -0.46
N PHE A 90 -5.61 17.56 0.40
CA PHE A 90 -5.57 17.80 1.85
C PHE A 90 -4.64 18.95 2.19
N GLN A 91 -3.44 18.98 1.61
CA GLN A 91 -2.49 20.08 1.79
C GLN A 91 -3.09 21.43 1.36
N VAL A 92 -3.76 21.46 0.20
CA VAL A 92 -4.40 22.68 -0.29
C VAL A 92 -5.54 23.11 0.64
N ALA A 93 -6.35 22.16 1.14
CA ALA A 93 -7.42 22.48 2.08
C ALA A 93 -6.91 23.04 3.43
N THR A 94 -5.69 22.69 3.86
CA THR A 94 -5.09 23.21 5.09
C THR A 94 -4.34 24.52 4.92
N ALA A 95 -3.76 24.76 3.74
CA ALA A 95 -2.84 25.88 3.52
C ALA A 95 -3.44 27.05 2.71
N HIS A 96 -4.41 26.77 1.84
CA HIS A 96 -4.97 27.80 0.95
C HIS A 96 -6.06 28.62 1.65
N PRO A 97 -6.19 29.95 1.37
CA PRO A 97 -7.21 30.80 2.00
C PRO A 97 -8.67 30.35 1.79
N THR A 98 -8.94 29.64 0.70
CA THR A 98 -10.28 29.07 0.41
C THR A 98 -10.46 27.66 0.95
N GLY A 99 -9.44 27.11 1.61
CA GLY A 99 -9.45 25.78 2.18
C GLY A 99 -10.53 25.62 3.24
N ARG A 100 -11.24 24.49 3.21
CA ARG A 100 -12.31 24.17 4.15
C ARG A 100 -12.21 22.72 4.58
N ILE A 101 -12.30 22.51 5.88
CA ILE A 101 -12.42 21.22 6.54
C ILE A 101 -13.83 21.11 7.13
N ASP A 102 -14.45 19.96 6.94
CA ASP A 102 -15.83 19.71 7.31
C ASP A 102 -15.99 18.22 7.63
N SER A 103 -17.04 17.85 8.35
CA SER A 103 -17.34 16.45 8.69
C SER A 103 -18.78 16.12 8.40
N ARG A 104 -19.03 14.92 7.87
CA ARG A 104 -20.40 14.44 7.65
C ARG A 104 -20.48 12.93 7.76
N ASN A 105 -21.25 12.44 8.72
CA ASN A 105 -21.48 11.01 8.97
C ASN A 105 -20.16 10.25 9.21
N GLY A 106 -19.23 10.85 9.95
CA GLY A 106 -17.90 10.28 10.21
C GLY A 106 -16.93 10.27 9.01
N LEU A 107 -17.22 11.03 7.95
CA LEU A 107 -16.30 11.28 6.84
C LEU A 107 -15.63 12.63 7.01
N ALA A 108 -14.30 12.65 6.96
CA ALA A 108 -13.53 13.87 6.89
C ALA A 108 -13.57 14.43 5.47
N LYS A 109 -13.99 15.68 5.31
CA LYS A 109 -14.08 16.37 4.02
C LYS A 109 -13.03 17.47 3.97
N ALA A 110 -12.21 17.44 2.92
CA ALA A 110 -11.37 18.56 2.51
C ALA A 110 -11.92 19.15 1.21
N SER A 111 -11.91 20.47 1.11
CA SER A 111 -12.27 21.17 -0.12
C SER A 111 -11.55 22.51 -0.24
N SER A 112 -11.37 22.97 -1.47
CA SER A 112 -10.80 24.29 -1.77
C SER A 112 -11.18 24.71 -3.19
N THR A 113 -11.01 25.99 -3.51
CA THR A 113 -11.09 26.49 -4.89
C THR A 113 -9.79 27.21 -5.20
N VAL A 114 -9.01 26.70 -6.13
CA VAL A 114 -7.73 27.27 -6.54
C VAL A 114 -7.78 27.58 -8.02
N ASP A 115 -7.50 28.82 -8.41
CA ASP A 115 -7.46 29.23 -9.81
C ASP A 115 -8.68 28.74 -10.64
N GLN A 116 -9.88 28.98 -10.11
CA GLN A 116 -11.17 28.53 -10.68
C GLN A 116 -11.40 27.00 -10.70
N THR A 117 -10.43 26.20 -10.29
CA THR A 117 -10.57 24.77 -10.06
C THR A 117 -11.13 24.49 -8.68
N ALA A 118 -12.25 23.77 -8.61
CA ALA A 118 -12.72 23.19 -7.36
C ALA A 118 -11.97 21.88 -7.05
N LEU A 119 -11.59 21.70 -5.78
CA LEU A 119 -11.01 20.49 -5.25
C LEU A 119 -11.91 20.00 -4.11
N SER A 120 -12.25 18.71 -4.09
CA SER A 120 -12.98 18.13 -2.98
C SER A 120 -12.70 16.65 -2.82
N ILE A 121 -12.49 16.23 -1.57
CA ILE A 121 -12.31 14.83 -1.21
C ILE A 121 -13.04 14.53 0.10
N ARG A 122 -13.63 13.34 0.20
CA ARG A 122 -14.19 12.81 1.45
C ARG A 122 -13.58 11.45 1.73
N VAL A 123 -12.97 11.31 2.91
CA VAL A 123 -12.20 10.11 3.29
C VAL A 123 -12.63 9.61 4.67
N THR A 124 -12.59 8.30 4.85
CA THR A 124 -12.78 7.69 6.17
C THR A 124 -11.51 7.78 7.03
N ARG A 125 -11.63 7.51 8.32
CA ARG A 125 -10.47 7.33 9.21
C ARG A 125 -9.54 6.20 8.75
N ALA A 126 -10.09 5.11 8.20
CA ALA A 126 -9.30 4.02 7.64
C ALA A 126 -8.52 4.46 6.38
N GLY A 127 -9.16 5.27 5.52
CA GLY A 127 -8.51 5.87 4.35
C GLY A 127 -7.30 6.72 4.71
N ARG A 128 -7.36 7.47 5.82
CA ARG A 128 -6.21 8.19 6.37
C ARG A 128 -5.04 7.24 6.67
N GLY A 129 -5.28 6.23 7.49
CA GLY A 129 -4.24 5.25 7.87
C GLY A 129 -3.66 4.52 6.67
N LEU A 130 -4.46 4.30 5.62
CA LEU A 130 -4.00 3.67 4.38
C LEU A 130 -3.09 4.58 3.56
N LEU A 131 -3.42 5.86 3.43
CA LEU A 131 -2.57 6.84 2.74
C LEU A 131 -1.24 7.01 3.48
N ASP A 132 -1.28 7.14 4.80
CA ASP A 132 -0.09 7.24 5.66
C ASP A 132 0.82 6.00 5.49
N ALA A 133 0.23 4.80 5.57
CA ALA A 133 0.96 3.55 5.42
C ALA A 133 1.51 3.34 3.99
N ALA A 134 0.77 3.73 2.96
CA ALA A 134 1.20 3.63 1.57
C ALA A 134 2.42 4.52 1.29
N VAL A 135 2.43 5.75 1.81
CA VAL A 135 3.59 6.65 1.73
C VAL A 135 4.77 6.05 2.49
N ALA A 136 4.58 5.63 3.74
CA ALA A 136 5.65 5.01 4.52
C ALA A 136 6.25 3.79 3.81
N TYR A 137 5.41 2.92 3.25
CA TYR A 137 5.85 1.77 2.46
C TYR A 137 6.65 2.19 1.22
N ARG A 138 6.14 3.15 0.43
CA ARG A 138 6.83 3.65 -0.77
C ARG A 138 8.20 4.22 -0.43
N LEU A 139 8.33 5.03 0.62
CA LEU A 139 9.59 5.65 1.02
C LEU A 139 10.62 4.63 1.50
N ALA A 140 10.17 3.53 2.10
CA ALA A 140 11.04 2.43 2.51
C ALA A 140 11.37 1.44 1.37
N ALA A 141 10.60 1.42 0.28
CA ALA A 141 10.67 0.36 -0.73
C ALA A 141 12.05 0.24 -1.41
N ASP A 142 12.74 1.35 -1.65
CA ASP A 142 14.00 1.35 -2.39
C ASP A 142 15.20 0.83 -1.58
N THR A 143 15.05 0.74 -0.25
CA THR A 143 16.06 0.17 0.65
C THR A 143 15.77 -1.28 1.04
N GLN A 144 14.63 -1.83 0.59
CA GLN A 144 14.25 -3.21 0.85
C GLN A 144 14.80 -4.16 -0.22
N VAL A 145 14.91 -5.45 0.14
CA VAL A 145 15.34 -6.53 -0.76
C VAL A 145 14.28 -6.96 -1.77
N TYR A 146 13.02 -6.50 -1.60
CA TYR A 146 11.91 -6.95 -2.43
C TYR A 146 12.02 -6.40 -3.87
N PRO A 147 11.65 -7.21 -4.88
CA PRO A 147 11.66 -6.79 -6.28
C PRO A 147 10.68 -5.64 -6.54
N GLU A 148 10.89 -4.88 -7.62
CA GLU A 148 9.99 -3.79 -8.00
C GLU A 148 8.55 -4.27 -8.22
N ALA A 149 8.37 -5.46 -8.80
CA ALA A 149 7.04 -6.02 -9.00
C ALA A 149 6.28 -6.33 -7.71
N TYR A 150 7.00 -6.67 -6.65
CA TYR A 150 6.41 -6.86 -5.33
C TYR A 150 5.97 -5.52 -4.76
N VAL A 151 6.83 -4.49 -4.87
CA VAL A 151 6.52 -3.12 -4.44
C VAL A 151 5.29 -2.59 -5.20
N GLU A 152 5.25 -2.79 -6.50
CA GLU A 152 4.12 -2.42 -7.36
C GLU A 152 2.84 -3.13 -6.93
N ALA A 153 2.89 -4.45 -6.73
CA ALA A 153 1.73 -5.25 -6.30
C ALA A 153 1.20 -4.79 -4.94
N MET A 154 2.11 -4.50 -4.00
CA MET A 154 1.74 -4.03 -2.67
C MET A 154 1.14 -2.61 -2.69
N LEU A 155 1.75 -1.68 -3.44
CA LEU A 155 1.20 -0.35 -3.63
C LEU A 155 -0.14 -0.37 -4.37
N CYS A 156 -0.31 -1.28 -5.32
CA CYS A 156 -1.59 -1.46 -6.00
C CYS A 156 -2.67 -1.95 -5.03
N ARG A 157 -2.32 -2.84 -4.09
CA ARG A 157 -3.22 -3.26 -3.01
C ARG A 157 -3.59 -2.09 -2.09
N TYR A 158 -2.61 -1.31 -1.65
CA TYR A 158 -2.86 -0.10 -0.87
C TYR A 158 -3.81 0.83 -1.62
N TRP A 159 -3.56 1.07 -2.91
CA TRP A 159 -4.39 1.96 -3.72
C TRP A 159 -5.83 1.47 -3.89
N ALA A 160 -6.02 0.19 -4.19
CA ALA A 160 -7.36 -0.41 -4.30
C ALA A 160 -8.16 -0.20 -3.01
N ASP A 161 -7.49 -0.33 -1.86
CA ASP A 161 -8.09 -0.08 -0.56
C ASP A 161 -8.35 1.41 -0.28
N ILE A 162 -7.43 2.29 -0.66
CA ILE A 162 -7.58 3.76 -0.54
C ILE A 162 -8.81 4.22 -1.32
N VAL A 163 -8.95 3.76 -2.57
CA VAL A 163 -10.10 4.08 -3.42
C VAL A 163 -11.41 3.69 -2.73
N ALA A 164 -11.46 2.51 -2.08
CA ALA A 164 -12.65 2.06 -1.37
C ALA A 164 -13.00 2.94 -0.15
N GLU A 165 -12.01 3.65 0.42
CA GLU A 165 -12.19 4.54 1.57
C GLU A 165 -12.37 6.02 1.20
N ILE A 166 -12.21 6.38 -0.07
CA ILE A 166 -12.56 7.70 -0.60
C ILE A 166 -14.01 7.66 -1.12
N ARG A 167 -14.91 8.34 -0.42
CA ARG A 167 -16.36 8.32 -0.73
C ARG A 167 -16.79 9.42 -1.70
N TRP A 168 -15.93 10.41 -1.91
CA TRP A 168 -16.13 11.48 -2.87
C TRP A 168 -14.77 12.02 -3.29
N TYR A 169 -14.60 12.29 -4.57
CA TYR A 169 -13.38 12.84 -5.13
C TYR A 169 -13.72 13.75 -6.31
N TYR A 170 -13.12 14.93 -6.34
CA TYR A 170 -13.21 15.89 -7.43
C TYR A 170 -11.92 16.70 -7.50
N ASP A 171 -11.30 16.71 -8.67
CA ASP A 171 -10.07 17.43 -8.99
C ASP A 171 -10.05 17.70 -10.50
N GLU A 172 -10.55 18.87 -10.94
CA GLU A 172 -10.58 19.29 -12.36
C GLU A 172 -11.28 18.30 -13.30
N ASP A 173 -12.52 17.90 -12.98
CA ASP A 173 -13.32 16.92 -13.75
C ASP A 173 -12.69 15.52 -13.88
N ARG A 174 -11.58 15.26 -13.19
CA ARG A 174 -10.93 13.96 -13.21
C ARG A 174 -11.37 13.13 -12.02
N VAL A 175 -11.62 11.86 -12.28
CA VAL A 175 -11.90 10.84 -11.26
C VAL A 175 -10.60 10.24 -10.72
N LEU A 176 -10.70 9.49 -9.63
CA LEU A 176 -9.62 8.65 -9.14
C LEU A 176 -9.24 7.60 -10.19
N PHE A 177 -7.96 7.52 -10.51
CA PHE A 177 -7.46 6.52 -11.43
C PHE A 177 -7.63 5.11 -10.83
N GLN A 178 -8.06 4.15 -11.66
CA GLN A 178 -8.22 2.75 -11.25
C GLN A 178 -7.07 1.92 -11.84
N PHE A 179 -6.27 1.31 -10.97
CA PHE A 179 -5.25 0.35 -11.38
C PHE A 179 -5.80 -1.07 -11.29
N ARG A 180 -5.33 -1.95 -12.17
CA ARG A 180 -5.66 -3.37 -12.11
C ARG A 180 -4.86 -4.03 -10.99
N ASP A 181 -5.52 -4.39 -9.90
CA ASP A 181 -4.94 -5.21 -8.83
C ASP A 181 -4.86 -6.68 -9.29
N GLU A 182 -3.78 -7.04 -9.99
CA GLU A 182 -3.56 -8.37 -10.56
C GLU A 182 -3.37 -9.44 -9.47
N TYR A 183 -2.62 -9.11 -8.42
CA TYR A 183 -2.19 -10.09 -7.43
C TYR A 183 -3.05 -10.11 -6.16
N ARG A 184 -3.73 -9.01 -5.81
CA ARG A 184 -4.55 -8.91 -4.59
C ARG A 184 -3.79 -9.31 -3.32
N MET A 185 -2.56 -8.82 -3.22
CA MET A 185 -1.62 -9.14 -2.14
C MET A 185 -2.24 -8.97 -0.76
N ASN A 186 -1.96 -9.86 0.18
CA ASN A 186 -2.25 -9.58 1.58
C ASN A 186 -1.19 -8.63 2.16
N ARG A 187 -1.63 -7.43 2.53
CA ARG A 187 -0.77 -6.36 3.10
C ARG A 187 -0.68 -6.36 4.63
N HIS A 188 -1.55 -7.09 5.32
CA HIS A 188 -1.66 -7.03 6.77
C HIS A 188 -0.76 -8.04 7.46
N PHE A 189 -0.59 -9.19 6.82
CA PHE A 189 0.15 -10.29 7.39
C PHE A 189 0.68 -11.16 6.25
N ARG A 190 1.91 -11.64 6.41
CA ARG A 190 2.56 -12.58 5.50
C ARG A 190 3.31 -13.63 6.30
N PHE A 191 3.24 -14.88 5.85
CA PHE A 191 4.00 -15.99 6.40
C PHE A 191 5.35 -16.07 5.69
N ASP A 192 6.43 -16.20 6.46
CA ASP A 192 7.75 -16.52 5.92
C ASP A 192 7.87 -18.03 5.70
N CYS A 193 8.39 -18.44 4.55
CA CYS A 193 8.72 -19.83 4.25
C CYS A 193 10.18 -19.93 3.80
N ASP A 194 10.99 -20.52 4.67
CA ASP A 194 12.45 -20.57 4.56
C ASP A 194 12.99 -21.39 3.39
N ASN A 195 12.43 -22.58 3.16
CA ASN A 195 12.94 -23.50 2.16
C ASN A 195 11.78 -24.19 1.46
N PRO A 196 11.12 -23.52 0.50
CA PRO A 196 10.11 -24.20 -0.29
C PRO A 196 10.78 -25.28 -1.13
N ARG A 197 10.26 -26.50 -1.10
CA ARG A 197 10.65 -27.51 -2.08
C ARG A 197 10.08 -27.09 -3.43
N PHE A 198 10.91 -27.00 -4.46
CA PHE A 198 10.48 -26.68 -5.81
C PHE A 198 11.11 -27.62 -6.84
N SER A 199 10.50 -27.71 -8.01
CA SER A 199 11.02 -28.41 -9.16
C SER A 199 10.86 -27.56 -10.42
N ILE A 200 11.70 -27.81 -11.42
CA ILE A 200 11.67 -27.10 -12.69
C ILE A 200 11.35 -28.09 -13.78
N GLY A 201 10.35 -27.76 -14.60
CA GLY A 201 9.90 -28.60 -15.69
C GLY A 201 8.89 -27.89 -16.57
N GLY A 202 8.87 -28.21 -17.87
CA GLY A 202 7.87 -27.66 -18.80
C GLY A 202 7.86 -26.12 -18.89
N GLY A 203 9.02 -25.47 -18.69
CA GLY A 203 9.13 -24.01 -18.71
C GLY A 203 8.59 -23.29 -17.47
N LYS A 204 8.35 -24.01 -16.37
CA LYS A 204 7.81 -23.48 -15.12
C LYS A 204 8.63 -23.91 -13.91
N LEU A 205 8.60 -23.06 -12.89
CA LEU A 205 9.04 -23.37 -11.53
C LEU A 205 7.81 -23.73 -10.70
N HIS A 206 7.79 -24.94 -10.17
CA HIS A 206 6.69 -25.52 -9.41
C HIS A 206 7.06 -25.59 -7.93
N PHE A 207 6.27 -24.97 -7.07
CA PHE A 207 6.40 -25.06 -5.62
C PHE A 207 5.56 -26.21 -5.06
N SER A 208 6.17 -27.03 -4.21
CA SER A 208 5.47 -28.10 -3.48
C SER A 208 4.73 -27.52 -2.28
N ILE A 209 3.54 -26.96 -2.55
CA ILE A 209 2.66 -26.39 -1.53
C ILE A 209 1.66 -27.47 -1.09
N GLY A 210 1.64 -27.81 0.20
CA GLY A 210 0.64 -28.73 0.74
C GLY A 210 -0.77 -28.14 0.62
N GLU A 211 -1.79 -28.96 0.38
CA GLU A 211 -3.18 -28.56 0.10
C GLU A 211 -3.72 -27.51 1.08
N LYS A 212 -3.41 -27.67 2.38
CA LYS A 212 -3.80 -26.73 3.43
C LYS A 212 -3.32 -25.30 3.18
N TYR A 213 -2.14 -25.13 2.59
CA TYR A 213 -1.48 -23.83 2.37
C TYR A 213 -1.69 -23.29 0.96
N ALA A 214 -2.50 -23.95 0.14
CA ALA A 214 -2.70 -23.58 -1.27
C ALA A 214 -3.60 -22.34 -1.47
N ASP A 215 -4.36 -21.92 -0.45
CA ASP A 215 -5.20 -20.72 -0.49
C ASP A 215 -4.37 -19.45 -0.16
N PRO A 216 -4.07 -18.59 -1.16
CA PRO A 216 -3.27 -17.38 -0.96
C PRO A 216 -3.93 -16.36 -0.03
N ALA A 217 -5.28 -16.34 0.04
CA ALA A 217 -6.00 -15.39 0.87
C ALA A 217 -5.83 -15.73 2.36
N ARG A 218 -5.76 -17.02 2.68
CA ARG A 218 -5.57 -17.53 4.05
C ARG A 218 -4.10 -17.66 4.43
N TYR A 219 -3.24 -18.02 3.48
CA TYR A 219 -1.82 -18.26 3.68
C TYR A 219 -0.98 -17.43 2.70
N PRO A 220 -0.91 -16.10 2.88
CA PRO A 220 -0.06 -15.24 2.07
C PRO A 220 1.41 -15.49 2.40
N ILE A 221 2.06 -16.35 1.61
CA ILE A 221 3.44 -16.79 1.82
C ILE A 221 4.37 -16.10 0.83
N ASP A 222 5.54 -15.68 1.30
CA ASP A 222 6.66 -15.29 0.43
C ASP A 222 7.64 -16.46 0.26
N PHE A 223 7.83 -16.87 -1.00
CA PHE A 223 8.78 -17.92 -1.37
C PHE A 223 10.12 -17.32 -1.76
N PHE A 224 11.18 -17.72 -1.06
CA PHE A 224 12.55 -17.37 -1.36
C PHE A 224 13.17 -18.50 -2.17
N VAL A 225 13.54 -18.23 -3.42
CA VAL A 225 14.08 -19.25 -4.33
C VAL A 225 15.31 -18.74 -5.06
N ILE A 226 16.37 -19.55 -5.06
CA ILE A 226 17.58 -19.29 -5.82
C ILE A 226 17.49 -20.10 -7.12
N GLU A 227 17.52 -19.41 -8.24
CA GLU A 227 17.56 -20.00 -9.58
C GLU A 227 18.59 -19.25 -10.42
N ASP A 228 19.41 -19.98 -11.19
CA ASP A 228 20.53 -19.43 -11.97
C ASP A 228 21.45 -18.50 -11.15
N GLY A 229 21.68 -18.85 -9.88
CA GLY A 229 22.53 -18.07 -8.97
C GLY A 229 21.94 -16.71 -8.57
N LEU A 230 20.63 -16.51 -8.73
CA LEU A 230 19.93 -15.30 -8.36
C LEU A 230 18.76 -15.61 -7.42
N LEU A 231 18.65 -14.83 -6.36
CA LEU A 231 17.53 -14.87 -5.44
C LEU A 231 16.30 -14.19 -6.04
N HIS A 232 15.18 -14.88 -5.96
CA HIS A 232 13.86 -14.39 -6.31
C HIS A 232 12.95 -14.47 -5.07
N ILE A 233 12.12 -13.46 -4.89
CA ILE A 233 11.11 -13.41 -3.81
C ILE A 233 9.75 -13.40 -4.49
N VAL A 234 9.11 -14.56 -4.51
CA VAL A 234 7.86 -14.79 -5.24
C VAL A 234 6.71 -14.92 -4.23
N PRO A 235 5.77 -13.97 -4.19
CA PRO A 235 4.59 -14.11 -3.36
C PRO A 235 3.68 -15.21 -3.90
N VAL A 236 3.02 -15.96 -3.03
CA VAL A 236 2.08 -17.02 -3.41
C VAL A 236 0.98 -16.50 -4.34
N GLU A 237 0.59 -15.24 -4.19
CA GLU A 237 -0.39 -14.55 -5.02
C GLU A 237 0.03 -14.43 -6.50
N ALA A 238 1.33 -14.55 -6.80
CA ALA A 238 1.84 -14.54 -8.17
C ALA A 238 1.81 -15.93 -8.85
N LEU A 239 1.46 -16.98 -8.11
CA LEU A 239 1.44 -18.36 -8.61
C LEU A 239 0.09 -18.70 -9.24
N THR A 240 0.12 -19.55 -10.27
CA THR A 240 -1.06 -20.22 -10.82
C THR A 240 -0.89 -21.73 -10.68
N GLY A 241 -1.73 -22.36 -9.87
CA GLY A 241 -1.61 -23.80 -9.57
C GLY A 241 -0.25 -24.15 -8.94
N SER A 242 0.19 -23.34 -7.97
CA SER A 242 1.48 -23.47 -7.27
C SER A 242 2.71 -23.36 -8.18
N ALA A 243 2.57 -22.74 -9.36
CA ALA A 243 3.66 -22.59 -10.31
C ALA A 243 3.76 -21.17 -10.86
N ILE A 244 4.97 -20.80 -11.28
CA ILE A 244 5.26 -19.58 -12.05
C ILE A 244 6.03 -19.95 -13.31
N ALA A 245 5.74 -19.27 -14.42
CA ALA A 245 6.50 -19.46 -15.65
C ALA A 245 7.92 -18.87 -15.51
N LEU A 246 8.92 -19.58 -16.04
CA LEU A 246 10.33 -19.19 -15.88
C LEU A 246 10.63 -17.83 -16.52
N ASP A 247 9.95 -17.48 -17.62
CA ASP A 247 10.06 -16.18 -18.29
C ASP A 247 9.49 -15.02 -17.44
N ARG A 248 8.64 -15.31 -16.46
CA ARG A 248 8.10 -14.33 -15.49
C ARG A 248 8.97 -14.21 -14.25
N LEU A 249 9.85 -15.18 -13.97
CA LEU A 249 10.69 -15.22 -12.78
C LEU A 249 11.62 -14.00 -12.64
N PRO A 250 12.26 -13.47 -13.72
CA PRO A 250 13.15 -12.31 -13.61
C PRO A 250 12.50 -11.05 -13.02
N ARG A 251 11.17 -10.90 -13.17
CA ARG A 251 10.41 -9.79 -12.59
C ARG A 251 10.40 -9.81 -11.05
N TRP A 252 10.65 -10.98 -10.45
CA TRP A 252 10.66 -11.22 -9.01
C TRP A 252 12.06 -11.28 -8.39
N ARG A 253 13.09 -10.85 -9.14
CA ARG A 253 14.48 -10.86 -8.68
C ARG A 253 14.71 -9.90 -7.52
N ALA A 254 15.25 -10.41 -6.42
CA ALA A 254 15.54 -9.65 -5.22
C ALA A 254 16.61 -8.56 -5.46
N ARG A 255 16.48 -7.45 -4.73
CA ARG A 255 17.42 -6.32 -4.71
C ARG A 255 18.54 -6.59 -3.70
N VAL A 256 19.43 -7.53 -4.03
CA VAL A 256 20.58 -7.90 -3.20
C VAL A 256 21.89 -7.73 -3.99
N ALA A 257 22.94 -7.23 -3.33
CA ALA A 257 24.15 -6.74 -3.98
C ALA A 257 24.94 -7.84 -4.71
N ASP A 258 25.02 -9.03 -4.12
CA ASP A 258 25.71 -10.21 -4.67
C ASP A 258 24.77 -11.18 -5.39
N GLY A 259 23.49 -10.78 -5.54
CA GLY A 259 22.47 -11.59 -6.19
C GLY A 259 21.80 -12.64 -5.30
N VAL A 260 22.33 -12.99 -4.12
CA VAL A 260 21.80 -14.11 -3.31
C VAL A 260 21.71 -13.88 -1.81
N THR A 261 22.50 -12.98 -1.23
CA THR A 261 22.63 -12.87 0.23
C THR A 261 21.61 -11.88 0.80
N LEU A 262 20.77 -12.39 1.71
CA LEU A 262 19.81 -11.58 2.46
C LEU A 262 20.48 -10.86 3.65
N PRO A 263 20.01 -9.65 4.02
CA PRO A 263 20.47 -8.94 5.21
C PRO A 263 20.26 -9.75 6.50
N ALA A 264 21.10 -9.51 7.51
CA ALA A 264 21.03 -10.21 8.80
C ALA A 264 19.65 -10.12 9.49
N ALA A 265 18.89 -9.06 9.24
CA ALA A 265 17.52 -8.89 9.75
C ALA A 265 16.54 -9.99 9.28
N PHE A 266 16.85 -10.70 8.20
CA PHE A 266 16.06 -11.83 7.72
C PHE A 266 16.40 -13.15 8.42
N ARG A 267 17.54 -13.24 9.13
CA ARG A 267 17.97 -14.47 9.80
C ARG A 267 16.87 -15.12 10.65
N PRO A 268 16.12 -14.38 11.52
CA PRO A 268 15.08 -14.99 12.35
C PRO A 268 13.94 -15.66 11.56
N ARG A 269 13.74 -15.28 10.30
CA ARG A 269 12.71 -15.85 9.41
C ARG A 269 13.09 -17.25 8.90
N PHE A 270 14.39 -17.55 8.95
CA PHE A 270 15.01 -18.75 8.39
C PHE A 270 15.68 -19.63 9.45
N THR A 271 15.86 -19.12 10.67
CA THR A 271 16.42 -19.91 11.77
C THR A 271 15.49 -21.07 12.11
N ARG A 272 16.05 -22.28 12.12
CA ARG A 272 15.43 -23.45 12.75
C ARG A 272 16.18 -23.75 14.02
N GLU A 273 15.50 -24.34 14.99
CA GLU A 273 16.18 -24.91 16.14
C GLU A 273 17.13 -26.01 15.64
N GLU A 274 18.43 -25.82 15.84
CA GLU A 274 19.40 -26.89 15.66
C GLU A 274 19.19 -27.88 16.79
N MET A 275 18.63 -29.05 16.48
CA MET A 275 18.50 -30.12 17.46
C MET A 275 19.90 -30.50 17.95
N THR A 276 20.20 -30.14 19.21
CA THR A 276 21.45 -30.56 19.85
C THR A 276 21.32 -32.06 20.14
N PRO A 277 22.19 -32.92 19.59
CA PRO A 277 22.11 -34.35 19.83
C PRO A 277 22.14 -34.65 21.34
N GLY A 278 21.13 -35.38 21.84
CA GLY A 278 21.07 -35.83 23.24
C GLY A 278 20.20 -35.02 24.19
N LEU A 279 19.52 -33.96 23.74
CA LEU A 279 18.47 -33.31 24.54
C LEU A 279 17.10 -33.98 24.31
N PRO A 280 16.32 -34.27 25.37
CA PRO A 280 14.99 -34.84 25.22
C PRO A 280 14.06 -33.84 24.52
N MET A 281 13.30 -34.32 23.53
CA MET A 281 12.26 -33.52 22.87
C MET A 281 11.14 -33.24 23.89
N THR A 282 10.79 -31.97 24.09
CA THR A 282 9.56 -31.57 24.79
C THR A 282 8.40 -31.39 23.82
#